data_AF-A0A353GEQ1-F1
#
_entry.id   AF-A0A353GEQ1-F1
#
_cell.length_a   1.000
_cell.length_b   1.000
_cell.length_c   1.000
_cell.angle_alpha   90.00
_cell.angle_beta   90.00
_cell.angle_gamma   90.00
#
_symmetry.space_group_name_H-M   'P 1'
#
loop_
_entity.id
_entity.type
_entity.pdbx_description
1 polymer ?
#
loop_
_entity_poly.entity_id
_entity_poly.type
_entity_poly.pdbx_seq_one_letter_code
_entity_poly.pdbx_strand_id
1 'polypeptide(L)'
;MEKVCALINTFQPHLIHWLALSTALFAIGLYGLLTRKNAVGVLMSVEIMLNSAALNFVIFNRFNGGEGRVDGHVMALFVIAVAAAEAVVGMAIFVA
;
A
#
# COMPACT_ATOMS: atom_id res chain seq x y z
N MET A 1 -15.13 -19.51 21.24
CA MET A 1 -14.50 -18.20 20.94
C MET A 1 -12.99 -18.22 21.23
N GLU A 2 -12.57 -18.68 22.40
CA GLU A 2 -11.14 -18.79 22.79
C GLU A 2 -10.29 -19.66 21.85
N LYS A 3 -10.82 -20.81 21.40
CA LYS A 3 -10.16 -21.67 20.39
C LYS A 3 -9.93 -20.99 19.04
N VAL A 4 -10.78 -20.02 18.66
CA VAL A 4 -10.65 -19.26 17.40
C VAL A 4 -9.56 -18.20 17.54
N CYS A 5 -9.50 -17.48 18.67
CA CYS A 5 -8.38 -16.58 18.97
C CYS A 5 -7.04 -17.32 19.02
N ALA A 6 -6.99 -18.52 19.61
CA ALA A 6 -5.77 -19.33 19.66
C ALA A 6 -5.32 -19.77 18.25
N LEU A 7 -6.26 -20.13 17.37
CA LEU A 7 -5.98 -20.51 15.97
C LEU A 7 -5.50 -19.32 15.12
N ILE A 8 -6.03 -18.12 15.40
CA ILE A 8 -5.59 -16.86 14.76
C ILE A 8 -4.19 -16.45 15.26
N ASN A 9 -3.84 -16.77 16.50
CA ASN A 9 -2.54 -16.44 17.09
C ASN A 9 -1.42 -17.32 16.51
N THR A 10 -1.67 -18.61 16.30
CA THR A 10 -0.71 -19.50 15.61
C THR A 10 -0.55 -19.21 14.12
N PHE A 11 -1.54 -18.60 13.46
CA PHE A 11 -1.47 -18.19 12.06
C PHE A 11 -1.07 -16.72 11.87
N GLN A 12 -0.53 -16.05 12.90
CA GLN A 12 -0.03 -14.68 12.74
C GLN A 12 1.18 -14.69 11.79
N PRO A 13 1.09 -14.07 10.60
CA PRO A 13 2.24 -13.98 9.71
C PRO A 13 3.28 -13.07 10.35
N HIS A 14 4.51 -13.55 10.44
CA HIS A 14 5.64 -12.74 10.91
C HIS A 14 5.78 -11.46 10.07
N LEU A 15 6.30 -10.38 10.68
CA LEU A 15 6.57 -9.09 10.03
C LEU A 15 7.20 -9.22 8.63
N ILE A 16 8.11 -10.18 8.46
CA ILE A 16 8.81 -10.44 7.19
C ILE A 16 7.83 -10.76 6.05
N HIS A 17 6.74 -11.51 6.29
CA HIS A 17 5.77 -11.85 5.25
C HIS A 17 5.03 -10.62 4.75
N TRP A 18 4.66 -9.71 5.67
CA TRP A 18 3.99 -8.46 5.32
C TRP A 18 4.94 -7.50 4.57
N LEU A 19 6.20 -7.41 5.01
CA LEU A 19 7.22 -6.62 4.31
C LEU A 19 7.53 -7.18 2.92
N ALA A 20 7.61 -8.51 2.78
CA ALA A 20 7.81 -9.18 1.50
C ALA A 20 6.64 -8.89 0.55
N LEU A 21 5.39 -8.95 1.03
CA LEU A 21 4.21 -8.61 0.24
C LEU A 21 4.25 -7.15 -0.24
N SER A 22 4.53 -6.20 0.66
CA SER A 22 4.64 -4.78 0.29
C SER A 22 5.73 -4.56 -0.78
N THR A 23 6.92 -5.13 -0.57
CA THR A 23 8.05 -4.99 -1.48
C THR A 23 7.73 -5.60 -2.84
N ALA A 24 7.06 -6.75 -2.85
CA ALA A 24 6.62 -7.39 -4.09
C ALA A 24 5.61 -6.51 -4.85
N LEU A 25 4.61 -5.95 -4.16
CA LEU A 25 3.65 -5.02 -4.78
C LEU A 25 4.33 -3.76 -5.32
N PHE A 26 5.29 -3.21 -4.58
CA PHE A 26 6.05 -2.05 -5.02
C PHE A 26 6.89 -2.38 -6.26
N ALA A 27 7.54 -3.53 -6.29
CA ALA A 27 8.31 -4.01 -7.44
C ALA A 27 7.42 -4.26 -8.67
N ILE A 28 6.20 -4.79 -8.49
CA ILE A 28 5.22 -4.94 -9.57
C ILE A 28 4.81 -3.58 -10.11
N GLY A 29 4.53 -2.60 -9.24
CA GLY A 29 4.25 -1.22 -9.64
C GLY A 29 5.43 -0.60 -10.39
N LEU A 30 6.65 -0.76 -9.89
CA LEU A 30 7.87 -0.27 -10.55
C LEU A 30 8.10 -0.93 -11.92
N TYR A 31 7.87 -2.24 -12.03
CA TYR A 31 7.94 -2.95 -13.30
C TYR A 31 6.87 -2.44 -14.28
N GLY A 32 5.65 -2.22 -13.82
CA GLY A 32 4.58 -1.61 -14.61
C GLY A 32 4.97 -0.21 -15.11
N LEU A 33 5.54 0.61 -14.24
CA LEU A 33 5.98 1.97 -14.56
C LEU A 33 7.00 1.99 -15.71
N LEU A 34 7.95 1.06 -15.70
CA LEU A 34 9.02 0.98 -16.70
C LEU A 34 8.58 0.34 -18.02
N THR A 35 7.54 -0.50 -18.02
CA THR A 35 7.13 -1.29 -19.20
C THR A 35 5.94 -0.71 -19.93
N ARG A 36 5.07 0.04 -19.25
CA ARG A 36 3.86 0.61 -19.84
C ARG A 36 4.22 1.84 -20.68
N LYS A 37 3.72 1.86 -21.91
CA LYS A 37 3.88 2.99 -22.86
C LYS A 37 2.66 3.91 -22.91
N ASN A 38 1.55 3.48 -22.30
CA ASN A 38 0.31 4.24 -22.25
C ASN A 38 0.23 5.03 -20.94
N ALA A 39 -0.20 6.30 -21.02
CA ALA A 39 -0.28 7.19 -19.86
C ALA A 39 -1.12 6.59 -18.72
N VAL A 40 -2.29 6.01 -19.05
CA VAL A 40 -3.15 5.34 -18.07
C VAL A 40 -2.44 4.16 -17.39
N GLY A 41 -1.65 3.39 -18.13
CA GLY A 41 -0.90 2.27 -17.56
C GLY A 41 0.26 2.73 -16.67
N VAL A 42 0.88 3.87 -16.99
CA VAL A 42 1.89 4.53 -16.15
C VAL A 42 1.24 5.01 -14.84
N LEU A 43 0.13 5.77 -14.91
CA LEU A 43 -0.59 6.25 -13.73
C LEU A 43 -1.05 5.10 -12.83
N MET A 44 -1.62 4.03 -13.41
CA MET A 44 -2.05 2.87 -12.63
C MET A 44 -0.88 2.12 -11.97
N SER A 45 0.32 2.17 -12.57
CA SER A 45 1.52 1.60 -11.95
C SER A 45 1.99 2.44 -10.76
N VAL A 46 1.89 3.77 -10.85
CA VAL A 46 2.17 4.68 -9.74
C VAL A 46 1.19 4.46 -8.58
N GLU A 47 -0.10 4.31 -8.87
CA GLU A 47 -1.12 3.99 -7.85
C GLU A 47 -0.78 2.73 -7.05
N ILE A 48 -0.32 1.67 -7.74
CA ILE A 48 0.11 0.43 -7.08
C ILE A 48 1.36 0.67 -6.20
N MET A 49 2.32 1.48 -6.64
CA MET A 49 3.50 1.84 -5.86
C MET A 49 3.12 2.64 -4.59
N LEU A 50 2.25 3.65 -4.73
CA LEU A 50 1.77 4.48 -3.61
C LEU A 50 0.97 3.66 -2.61
N ASN A 51 0.09 2.76 -3.08
CA ASN A 51 -0.68 1.88 -2.21
C ASN A 51 0.21 0.87 -1.46
N SER A 52 1.28 0.38 -2.09
CA SER A 52 2.27 -0.45 -1.39
C SER A 52 3.02 0.33 -0.30
N ALA A 53 3.40 1.59 -0.56
CA ALA A 53 4.01 2.45 0.45
C ALA A 53 3.04 2.72 1.62
N ALA A 54 1.75 2.95 1.34
CA ALA A 54 0.70 3.08 2.34
C ALA A 54 0.58 1.81 3.22
N LEU A 55 0.62 0.63 2.60
CA LEU A 55 0.60 -0.66 3.29
C LEU A 55 1.79 -0.81 4.25
N ASN A 56 2.97 -0.36 3.88
CA ASN A 56 4.15 -0.36 4.75
C ASN A 56 3.95 0.48 6.02
N PHE A 57 3.32 1.66 5.92
CA PHE A 57 3.00 2.48 7.11
C PHE A 57 2.04 1.76 8.07
N VAL A 58 1.02 1.08 7.54
CA VAL A 58 0.07 0.30 8.35
C VAL A 58 0.74 -0.90 9.01
N ILE A 59 1.62 -1.61 8.29
CA ILE A 59 2.38 -2.73 8.82
C ILE A 59 3.27 -2.27 9.97
N PHE A 60 4.07 -1.22 9.78
CA PHE A 60 4.93 -0.73 10.86
C PHE A 60 4.14 -0.21 12.05
N ASN A 61 2.97 0.40 11.84
CA ASN A 61 2.09 0.78 12.94
C ASN A 61 1.60 -0.43 13.74
N ARG A 62 1.30 -1.56 13.08
CA ARG A 62 0.90 -2.80 13.75
C ARG A 62 2.03 -3.41 14.59
N PHE A 63 3.27 -3.41 14.10
CA PHE A 63 4.39 -4.09 14.76
C PHE A 63 5.21 -3.20 15.72
N ASN A 64 5.24 -1.88 15.50
CA ASN A 64 6.04 -0.93 16.30
C ASN A 64 5.19 0.06 17.13
N GLY A 65 3.89 0.20 16.84
CA GLY A 65 3.06 1.26 17.44
C GLY A 65 2.57 0.98 18.87
N GLY A 66 2.49 -0.27 19.31
CA GLY A 66 1.76 -0.59 20.53
C GLY A 66 0.25 -0.34 20.39
N GLU A 67 -0.54 -0.95 21.27
CA GLU A 67 -2.00 -0.90 21.18
C GLU A 67 -2.50 0.55 21.34
N GLY A 68 -3.23 1.06 20.34
CA GLY A 68 -3.87 2.38 20.37
C GLY A 68 -3.24 3.47 19.48
N ARG A 69 -2.05 3.25 18.88
CA ARG A 69 -1.49 4.21 17.92
C ARG A 69 -2.11 4.05 16.53
N VAL A 70 -2.50 5.17 15.93
CA VAL A 70 -3.12 5.22 14.60
C VAL A 70 -2.30 6.00 13.57
N ASP A 71 -1.07 6.38 13.90
CA ASP A 71 -0.20 7.22 13.06
C ASP A 71 -0.01 6.65 11.65
N GLY A 72 0.25 5.34 11.54
CA GLY A 72 0.42 4.71 10.22
C GLY A 72 -0.90 4.56 9.44
N HIS A 73 -2.04 4.50 10.13
CA HIS A 73 -3.36 4.50 9.48
C HIS A 73 -3.68 5.89 8.93
N VAL A 74 -3.38 6.95 9.70
CA VAL A 74 -3.54 8.34 9.26
C VAL A 74 -2.65 8.60 8.04
N MET A 75 -1.39 8.16 8.07
CA MET A 75 -0.49 8.31 6.92
C MET A 75 -1.01 7.58 5.67
N ALA A 76 -1.56 6.37 5.82
CA ALA A 76 -2.16 5.65 4.70
C ALA A 76 -3.34 6.40 4.07
N LEU A 77 -4.19 7.05 4.88
CA LEU A 77 -5.30 7.88 4.37
C LEU A 77 -4.77 9.08 3.57
N PHE A 78 -3.71 9.74 4.05
CA PHE A 78 -3.07 10.83 3.29
C PHE A 78 -2.51 10.35 1.96
N VAL A 79 -1.84 9.19 1.93
CA VAL A 79 -1.31 8.63 0.68
C VAL A 79 -2.45 8.34 -0.31
N ILE A 80 -3.57 7.76 0.14
CA ILE A 80 -4.74 7.52 -0.72
C ILE A 80 -5.34 8.83 -1.24
N ALA A 81 -5.43 9.87 -0.41
CA ALA A 81 -5.93 11.17 -0.81
C ALA A 81 -5.03 11.84 -1.87
N VAL A 82 -3.71 11.76 -1.70
CA VAL A 82 -2.73 12.28 -2.68
C VAL A 82 -2.78 11.48 -3.98
N ALA A 83 -2.87 10.15 -3.90
CA ALA A 83 -2.98 9.29 -5.08
C ALA A 83 -4.25 9.62 -5.89
N ALA A 84 -5.40 9.77 -5.22
CA ALA A 84 -6.63 10.21 -5.87
C ALA A 84 -6.50 11.58 -6.56
N ALA A 85 -5.81 12.54 -5.93
CA ALA A 85 -5.55 13.85 -6.52
C ALA A 85 -4.61 13.76 -7.73
N GLU A 86 -3.53 12.97 -7.64
CA GLU A 86 -2.59 12.74 -8.74
C GLU A 86 -3.28 12.10 -9.94
N ALA A 87 -4.08 11.05 -9.74
CA ALA A 87 -4.80 10.37 -10.80
C ALA A 87 -5.76 11.30 -11.56
N VAL A 88 -6.48 12.19 -10.84
CA VAL A 88 -7.38 13.18 -11.47
C VAL A 88 -6.58 14.18 -12.31
N VAL A 89 -5.48 14.71 -11.75
CA VAL A 89 -4.62 15.67 -12.47
C VAL A 89 -3.95 15.02 -13.68
N GLY A 90 -3.42 13.80 -13.52
CA GLY A 90 -2.78 13.04 -14.59
C GLY A 90 -3.74 12.71 -15.73
N MET A 91 -4.98 12.32 -15.41
CA MET A 91 -6.02 12.08 -16.42
C MET A 91 -6.48 13.38 -17.10
N ALA A 92 -6.59 14.48 -16.36
CA ALA A 92 -6.96 15.78 -16.93
C ALA A 92 -5.94 16.27 -17.97
N ILE A 93 -4.64 16.12 -17.68
CA ILE A 93 -3.57 16.47 -18.62
C ILE A 93 -3.59 15.60 -19.88
N PHE A 94 -4.01 14.33 -19.75
CA PHE A 94 -4.02 13.41 -20.89
C PHE A 94 -5.20 13.61 -21.85
N VAL A 95 -6.34 14.08 -21.34
CA VAL A 95 -7.57 14.29 -22.13
C VAL A 95 -7.64 15.69 -22.73
N ALA A 96 -6.97 16.68 -22.12
CA ALA A 96 -6.88 18.05 -22.62
C ALA A 96 -5.97 18.16 -23.86
#